data_AF-A0A2P8HM15-F1
#
_entry.id   AF-A0A2P8HM15-F1
#
_cell.length_a   1.000
_cell.length_b   1.000
_cell.length_c   1.000
_cell.angle_alpha   90.00
_cell.angle_beta   90.00
_cell.angle_gamma   90.00
#
_symmetry.space_group_name_H-M   'P 1'
#
loop_
_entity.id
_entity.type
_entity.pdbx_description
1 polymer ?
#
loop_
_entity_poly.entity_id
_entity_poly.type
_entity_poly.pdbx_seq_one_letter_code
_entity_poly.pdbx_strand_id
1 'polypeptide(L)'
;MSPEPLFNNDQEYIDGLLHHRPVVIENIYQRFASKEKRFILQKSGQIKDAAHIFEEALMDIYFFARRHPLKVSAFEPFLQLLCKRIWEKELERRGQRIPGLEAEELSTMSRDDIQDVEDVLKEGEKRRLAYHYFLALSDECKEVLRWSLTDYLQEDIAVETNIPVTQLPGKRTTCFRSLFKDIDIKLQASSLSEKDLLDSDRFLSGQMGEAEKKAFTARLQAEVSLTQQVKRFDIIRQLLAQKICSDTDRDEIQHLLFTHRNAWYALKDNSVIPIRNYVILTAMIAAAMAILLYISPWRKNIYRQFASTEMQIPDIDSLRLPEEAILQFNHGDFNDASFSLNKVLQGNPGNLYARFYRGIALLEQDQLQAARTDLLTVYDSRSDLRYDAAFYMALSYLKEGQKQSCLDWLLKIPADAPNYPKVQKLIEELK
;
A
#
# COMPACT_ATOMS: atom_id res chain seq x y z
N MET A 1 33.93 -11.37 -7.21
CA MET A 1 34.37 -10.07 -7.73
C MET A 1 33.17 -9.16 -7.64
N SER A 2 33.25 -8.09 -6.85
CA SER A 2 32.18 -7.07 -6.84
C SER A 2 32.15 -6.40 -8.22
N PRO A 3 30.97 -6.13 -8.80
CA PRO A 3 30.90 -5.40 -10.06
C PRO A 3 31.55 -4.03 -9.93
N GLU A 4 32.10 -3.51 -11.04
CA GLU A 4 32.69 -2.17 -11.08
C GLU A 4 31.65 -1.11 -10.65
N PRO A 5 32.08 -0.03 -9.98
CA PRO A 5 31.17 1.00 -9.53
C PRO A 5 30.49 1.64 -10.74
N LEU A 6 29.15 1.70 -10.70
CA LEU A 6 28.36 2.36 -11.73
C LEU A 6 28.58 3.89 -11.72
N PHE A 7 28.99 4.43 -10.58
CA PHE A 7 29.12 5.86 -10.31
C PHE A 7 30.49 6.16 -9.70
N ASN A 8 31.04 7.33 -10.01
CA ASN A 8 32.26 7.84 -9.39
C ASN A 8 31.98 8.58 -8.07
N ASN A 9 30.70 8.83 -7.76
CA ASN A 9 30.26 9.55 -6.58
C ASN A 9 29.21 8.72 -5.82
N ASP A 10 29.53 8.34 -4.58
CA ASP A 10 28.67 7.52 -3.73
C ASP A 10 27.38 8.24 -3.29
N GLN A 11 27.32 9.58 -3.41
CA GLN A 11 26.08 10.34 -3.19
C GLN A 11 24.96 9.93 -4.17
N GLU A 12 25.31 9.42 -5.36
CA GLU A 12 24.34 8.99 -6.36
C GLU A 12 23.45 7.83 -5.88
N TYR A 13 23.88 7.07 -4.86
CA TYR A 13 23.04 6.05 -4.24
C TYR A 13 21.87 6.65 -3.46
N ILE A 14 22.09 7.72 -2.69
CA ILE A 14 21.02 8.42 -1.98
C ILE A 14 20.10 9.12 -2.99
N ASP A 15 20.68 9.80 -3.97
CA ASP A 15 19.89 10.49 -5.00
C ASP A 15 19.05 9.49 -5.80
N GLY A 16 19.57 8.30 -6.09
CA GLY A 16 18.81 7.24 -6.76
C GLY A 16 17.65 6.71 -5.93
N LEU A 17 17.80 6.60 -4.60
CA LEU A 17 16.70 6.24 -3.71
C LEU A 17 15.61 7.33 -3.69
N LEU A 18 16.00 8.60 -3.61
CA LEU A 18 15.08 9.74 -3.58
C LEU A 18 14.30 9.94 -4.89
N HIS A 19 14.90 9.59 -6.02
CA HIS A 19 14.30 9.73 -7.37
C HIS A 19 13.85 8.38 -7.96
N HIS A 20 13.71 7.35 -7.12
CA HIS A 20 13.23 6.00 -7.48
C HIS A 20 13.90 5.39 -8.71
N ARG A 21 15.21 5.60 -8.92
CA ARG A 21 15.93 5.16 -10.11
C ARG A 21 16.19 3.66 -10.07
N PRO A 22 15.52 2.81 -10.90
CA PRO A 22 15.62 1.35 -10.78
C PRO A 22 17.05 0.83 -10.99
N VAL A 23 17.81 1.47 -11.89
CA VAL A 23 19.20 1.11 -12.17
C VAL A 23 20.11 1.33 -10.96
N VAL A 24 19.88 2.39 -10.18
CA VAL A 24 20.65 2.67 -8.96
C VAL A 24 20.32 1.63 -7.90
N ILE A 25 19.03 1.33 -7.70
CA ILE A 25 18.57 0.35 -6.73
C ILE A 25 19.13 -1.04 -7.05
N GLU A 26 19.06 -1.48 -8.30
CA GLU A 26 19.67 -2.75 -8.73
C GLU A 26 21.18 -2.77 -8.42
N ASN A 27 21.89 -1.66 -8.65
CA ASN A 27 23.30 -1.56 -8.32
C ASN A 27 23.59 -1.62 -6.81
N ILE A 28 22.75 -1.01 -5.97
CA ILE A 28 22.82 -1.11 -4.50
C ILE A 28 22.74 -2.59 -4.08
N TYR A 29 21.77 -3.33 -4.60
CA TYR A 29 21.62 -4.75 -4.28
C TYR A 29 22.81 -5.58 -4.79
N GLN A 30 23.23 -5.37 -6.04
CA GLN A 30 24.37 -6.06 -6.66
C GLN A 30 25.66 -5.92 -5.87
N ARG A 31 25.94 -4.72 -5.35
CA ARG A 31 27.20 -4.43 -4.65
C ARG A 31 27.15 -4.82 -3.18
N PHE A 32 26.06 -4.50 -2.48
CA PHE A 32 26.06 -4.50 -1.01
C PHE A 32 25.29 -5.65 -0.37
N ALA A 33 24.22 -6.16 -1.01
CA ALA A 33 23.32 -7.14 -0.40
C ALA A 33 24.03 -8.46 -0.02
N SER A 34 24.98 -8.92 -0.84
CA SER A 34 25.72 -10.17 -0.59
C SER A 34 26.61 -10.11 0.65
N LYS A 35 27.25 -8.96 0.89
CA LYS A 35 28.11 -8.74 2.06
C LYS A 35 27.26 -8.63 3.33
N GLU A 36 26.16 -7.89 3.26
CA GLU A 36 25.20 -7.78 4.37
C GLU A 36 24.59 -9.13 4.72
N LYS A 37 24.12 -9.88 3.71
CA LYS A 37 23.59 -11.24 3.90
C LYS A 37 24.56 -12.15 4.63
N ARG A 38 25.83 -12.13 4.23
CA ARG A 38 26.87 -12.93 4.88
C ARG A 38 27.05 -12.54 6.34
N PHE A 39 27.11 -11.24 6.62
CA PHE A 39 27.26 -10.72 7.96
C PHE A 39 26.11 -11.17 8.89
N ILE A 40 24.86 -10.96 8.48
CA ILE A 40 23.68 -11.34 9.27
C ILE A 40 23.63 -12.85 9.54
N LEU A 41 23.92 -13.68 8.52
CA LEU A 41 23.96 -15.14 8.68
C LEU A 41 25.06 -15.60 9.65
N GLN A 42 26.22 -14.92 9.67
CA GLN A 42 27.30 -15.21 10.63
C GLN A 42 26.95 -14.79 12.06
N LYS A 43 26.00 -13.86 12.24
CA LYS A 43 25.59 -13.30 13.52
C LYS A 43 24.18 -13.75 13.92
N SER A 44 23.91 -15.05 13.76
CA SER A 44 22.69 -15.74 14.20
C SER A 44 21.39 -15.34 13.49
N GLY A 45 21.47 -14.62 12.37
CA GLY A 45 20.32 -14.30 11.52
C GLY A 45 20.04 -15.34 10.44
N GLN A 46 18.87 -15.23 9.82
CA GLN A 46 18.47 -16.02 8.66
C GLN A 46 18.47 -15.17 7.37
N ILE A 47 18.27 -15.81 6.21
CA ILE A 47 18.15 -15.09 4.93
C ILE A 47 16.99 -14.10 4.97
N LYS A 48 15.89 -14.44 5.65
CA LYS A 48 14.74 -13.54 5.85
C LYS A 48 15.10 -12.32 6.70
N ASP A 49 15.91 -12.50 7.74
CA ASP A 49 16.41 -11.40 8.56
C ASP A 49 17.29 -10.47 7.71
N ALA A 50 18.24 -11.03 6.96
CA ALA A 50 19.10 -10.24 6.09
C ALA A 50 18.33 -9.43 5.04
N ALA A 51 17.31 -10.04 4.44
CA ALA A 51 16.44 -9.37 3.47
C ALA A 51 15.66 -8.22 4.10
N HIS A 52 15.15 -8.42 5.31
CA HIS A 52 14.40 -7.42 6.06
C HIS A 52 15.29 -6.26 6.52
N ILE A 53 16.46 -6.55 7.11
CA ILE A 53 17.40 -5.53 7.61
C ILE A 53 17.90 -4.65 6.46
N PHE A 54 18.24 -5.25 5.32
CA PHE A 54 18.73 -4.50 4.17
C PHE A 54 17.65 -3.57 3.58
N GLU A 55 16.43 -4.07 3.39
CA GLU A 55 15.29 -3.26 2.94
C GLU A 55 14.93 -2.17 3.96
N GLU A 56 14.96 -2.49 5.25
CA GLU A 56 14.69 -1.55 6.33
C GLU A 56 15.72 -0.40 6.36
N ALA A 57 17.00 -0.71 6.22
CA ALA A 57 18.06 0.30 6.14
C ALA A 57 17.85 1.25 4.95
N LEU A 58 17.53 0.72 3.77
CA LEU A 58 17.28 1.54 2.58
C LEU A 58 16.05 2.43 2.74
N MET A 59 14.97 1.91 3.36
CA MET A 59 13.79 2.71 3.67
C MET A 59 14.10 3.80 4.71
N ASP A 60 14.89 3.52 5.74
CA ASP A 60 15.27 4.50 6.75
C ASP A 60 16.10 5.64 6.15
N ILE A 61 17.06 5.32 5.25
CA ILE A 61 17.81 6.30 4.46
C ILE A 61 16.86 7.15 3.62
N TYR A 62 15.97 6.53 2.85
CA TYR A 62 15.01 7.22 1.99
C TYR A 62 14.17 8.24 2.76
N PHE A 63 13.53 7.81 3.85
CA PHE A 63 12.66 8.71 4.61
C PHE A 63 13.43 9.84 5.30
N PHE A 64 14.64 9.56 5.80
CA PHE A 64 15.47 10.58 6.44
C PHE A 64 15.95 11.62 5.41
N ALA A 65 16.47 11.16 4.27
CA ALA A 65 17.00 12.02 3.21
C ALA A 65 15.93 12.89 2.52
N ARG A 66 14.64 12.50 2.57
CA ARG A 66 13.52 13.36 2.11
C ARG A 66 13.32 14.61 2.96
N ARG A 67 13.82 14.63 4.20
CA ARG A 67 13.57 15.71 5.16
C ARG A 67 14.83 16.44 5.59
N HIS A 68 15.94 15.73 5.61
CA HIS A 68 17.22 16.24 6.07
C HIS A 68 18.25 16.09 4.95
N PRO A 69 19.11 17.08 4.73
CA PRO A 69 20.21 16.92 3.77
C PRO A 69 21.18 15.85 4.29
N LEU A 70 21.18 14.68 3.67
CA LEU A 70 22.08 13.58 4.00
C LEU A 70 23.20 13.50 2.96
N LYS A 71 24.44 13.76 3.39
CA LYS A 71 25.63 13.69 2.54
C LYS A 71 26.50 12.53 2.97
N VAL A 72 26.82 11.64 2.04
CA VAL A 72 27.69 10.49 2.31
C VAL A 72 29.00 10.62 1.55
N SER A 73 30.11 10.52 2.29
CA SER A 73 31.45 10.47 1.71
C SER A 73 31.76 9.09 1.10
N ALA A 74 31.28 8.04 1.76
CA ALA A 74 31.33 6.66 1.30
C ALA A 74 30.04 5.92 1.70
N PHE A 75 29.31 5.41 0.71
CA PHE A 75 27.99 4.80 0.92
C PHE A 75 28.09 3.39 1.51
N GLU A 76 29.10 2.60 1.12
CA GLU A 76 29.24 1.22 1.60
C GLU A 76 29.44 1.13 3.13
N PRO A 77 30.42 1.85 3.74
CA PRO A 77 30.62 1.81 5.20
C PRO A 77 29.41 2.37 5.95
N PHE A 78 28.78 3.41 5.41
CA PHE A 78 27.56 4.02 5.96
C PHE A 78 26.42 2.99 6.04
N LEU A 79 26.10 2.34 4.91
CA LEU A 79 25.03 1.34 4.84
C LEU A 79 25.33 0.13 5.73
N GLN A 80 26.59 -0.33 5.77
CA GLN A 80 27.00 -1.45 6.62
C GLN A 80 26.85 -1.12 8.09
N LEU A 81 27.33 0.05 8.54
CA LEU A 81 27.15 0.46 9.93
C LEU A 81 25.66 0.54 10.29
N LEU A 82 24.83 1.13 9.42
CA LEU A 82 23.39 1.22 9.65
C LEU A 82 22.74 -0.17 9.77
N CYS A 83 22.99 -1.09 8.82
CA CYS A 83 22.45 -2.45 8.88
C CYS A 83 22.89 -3.20 10.15
N LYS A 84 24.16 -3.06 10.56
CA LYS A 84 24.68 -3.63 11.81
C LYS A 84 23.92 -3.12 13.02
N ARG A 85 23.70 -1.80 13.12
CA ARG A 85 22.93 -1.19 14.20
C ARG A 85 21.48 -1.66 14.24
N ILE A 86 20.83 -1.76 13.08
CA ILE A 86 19.46 -2.27 13.01
C ILE A 86 19.42 -3.74 13.48
N TRP A 87 20.39 -4.56 13.08
CA TRP A 87 20.48 -5.96 13.51
C TRP A 87 20.77 -6.10 15.01
N GLU A 88 21.64 -5.28 15.58
CA GLU A 88 21.87 -5.20 17.03
C GLU A 88 20.56 -4.95 17.78
N LYS A 89 19.77 -3.98 17.32
CA LYS A 89 18.45 -3.68 17.91
C LYS A 89 17.47 -4.84 17.78
N GLU A 90 17.50 -5.54 16.66
CA GLU A 90 16.66 -6.71 16.45
C GLU A 90 17.05 -7.88 17.36
N LEU A 91 18.35 -8.13 17.56
CA LEU A 91 18.85 -9.12 18.53
C LEU A 91 18.47 -8.75 19.97
N GLU A 92 18.60 -7.48 20.35
CA GLU A 92 18.17 -6.98 21.66
C GLU A 92 16.67 -7.27 21.90
N ARG A 93 15.82 -7.03 20.90
CA ARG A 93 14.38 -7.36 20.96
C ARG A 93 14.11 -8.86 21.11
N ARG A 94 14.98 -9.70 20.54
CA ARG A 94 14.94 -11.18 20.68
C ARG A 94 15.54 -11.67 22.01
N GLY A 95 16.00 -10.77 22.89
CA GLY A 95 16.66 -11.12 24.14
C GLY A 95 18.05 -11.73 23.95
N GLN A 96 18.68 -11.50 22.79
CA GLN A 96 20.00 -12.00 22.46
C GLN A 96 21.03 -10.87 22.51
N ARG A 97 22.24 -11.18 22.97
CA ARG A 97 23.38 -10.24 22.89
C ARG A 97 24.59 -10.99 22.39
N ILE A 98 25.13 -10.58 21.24
CA ILE A 98 26.30 -11.20 20.64
C ILE A 98 27.52 -10.30 20.91
N PRO A 99 28.54 -10.77 21.65
CA PRO A 99 29.80 -10.04 21.82
C PRO A 99 30.53 -9.86 20.48
N GLY A 100 31.29 -8.77 20.30
CA GLY A 100 32.09 -8.54 19.09
C GLY A 100 31.29 -8.15 17.86
N LEU A 101 30.29 -7.28 18.05
CA LEU A 101 29.57 -6.54 17.00
C LEU A 101 30.20 -5.15 16.75
N GLU A 102 31.46 -4.96 17.19
CA GLU A 102 32.19 -3.71 16.95
C GLU A 102 32.25 -3.43 15.44
N ALA A 103 31.78 -2.24 15.07
CA ALA A 103 31.76 -1.86 13.68
C ALA A 103 33.15 -1.40 13.24
N GLU A 104 33.87 -2.27 12.54
CA GLU A 104 35.16 -1.99 11.89
C GLU A 104 35.11 -0.68 11.08
N GLU A 105 33.94 -0.35 10.52
CA GLU A 105 33.65 0.87 9.75
C GLU A 105 33.90 2.16 10.55
N LEU A 106 33.77 2.14 11.88
CA LEU A 106 34.00 3.30 12.76
C LEU A 106 35.43 3.85 12.63
N SER A 107 36.40 3.00 12.30
CA SER A 107 37.80 3.41 12.11
C SER A 107 38.05 4.13 10.79
N THR A 108 37.18 3.91 9.80
CA THR A 108 37.30 4.44 8.44
C THR A 108 36.37 5.62 8.15
N MET A 109 35.36 5.82 8.99
CA MET A 109 34.33 6.86 8.82
C MET A 109 34.68 8.13 9.60
N SER A 110 34.26 9.29 9.09
CA SER A 110 34.36 10.54 9.84
C SER A 110 33.35 10.57 10.99
N ARG A 111 33.57 11.48 11.96
CA ARG A 111 32.60 11.69 13.06
C ARG A 111 31.23 12.13 12.55
N ASP A 112 31.21 12.92 11.48
CA ASP A 112 29.98 13.44 10.90
C ASP A 112 29.20 12.31 10.21
N ASP A 113 29.86 11.44 9.43
CA ASP A 113 29.20 10.28 8.81
C ASP A 113 28.62 9.31 9.87
N ILE A 114 29.32 9.13 11.00
CA ILE A 114 28.84 8.29 12.11
C ILE A 114 27.60 8.92 12.75
N GLN A 115 27.60 10.24 12.94
CA GLN A 115 26.45 10.96 13.49
C GLN A 115 25.23 10.84 12.58
N ASP A 116 25.43 10.96 11.26
CA ASP A 116 24.37 10.78 10.26
C ASP A 116 23.74 9.38 10.34
N VAL A 117 24.54 8.31 10.52
CA VAL A 117 24.00 6.95 10.73
C VAL A 117 23.14 6.88 11.98
N GLU A 118 23.59 7.43 13.09
CA GLU A 118 22.84 7.42 14.35
C GLU A 118 21.54 8.23 14.25
N ASP A 119 21.54 9.35 13.51
CA ASP A 119 20.34 10.15 13.29
C ASP A 119 19.32 9.44 12.38
N VAL A 120 19.77 8.80 11.30
CA VAL A 120 18.93 7.93 10.44
C VAL A 120 18.31 6.80 11.27
N LEU A 121 19.14 6.07 12.04
CA LEU A 121 18.69 4.97 12.89
C LEU A 121 17.63 5.44 13.90
N LYS A 122 17.93 6.52 14.62
CA LYS A 122 17.06 7.05 15.69
C LYS A 122 15.72 7.54 15.15
N GLU A 123 15.69 8.18 13.98
CA GLU A 123 14.43 8.58 13.35
C GLU A 123 13.63 7.37 12.87
N GLY A 124 14.29 6.37 12.26
CA GLY A 124 13.70 5.10 11.88
C GLY A 124 13.07 4.35 13.07
N GLU A 125 13.76 4.26 14.20
CA GLU A 125 13.24 3.63 15.41
C GLU A 125 12.01 4.34 15.97
N LYS A 126 12.02 5.68 16.00
CA LYS A 126 10.85 6.47 16.41
C LYS A 126 9.66 6.22 15.47
N ARG A 127 9.91 6.14 14.16
CA ARG A 127 8.88 5.84 13.16
C ARG A 127 8.25 4.47 13.39
N ARG A 128 9.08 3.44 13.58
CA ARG A 128 8.62 2.08 13.89
C ARG A 128 7.84 2.02 15.19
N LEU A 129 8.29 2.73 16.23
CA LEU A 129 7.60 2.81 17.52
C LEU A 129 6.20 3.43 17.36
N ALA A 130 6.11 4.58 16.68
CA ALA A 130 4.84 5.26 16.43
C ALA A 130 3.88 4.35 15.64
N TYR A 131 4.38 3.70 14.59
CA TYR A 131 3.58 2.79 13.77
C TYR A 131 3.12 1.54 14.55
N HIS A 132 3.96 0.97 15.41
CA HIS A 132 3.60 -0.16 16.26
C HIS A 132 2.39 0.15 17.16
N TYR A 133 2.40 1.30 17.83
CA TYR A 133 1.27 1.71 18.69
C TYR A 133 0.04 2.14 17.88
N PHE A 134 0.23 2.69 16.67
CA PHE A 134 -0.87 2.94 15.75
C PHE A 134 -1.61 1.64 15.37
N LEU A 135 -0.88 0.55 15.12
CA LEU A 135 -1.49 -0.75 14.79
C LEU A 135 -2.36 -1.32 15.92
N ALA A 136 -2.10 -0.92 17.18
CA ALA A 136 -2.87 -1.33 18.35
C ALA A 136 -4.17 -0.54 18.56
N LEU A 137 -4.40 0.54 17.81
CA LEU A 137 -5.63 1.33 17.90
C LEU A 137 -6.84 0.58 17.31
N SER A 138 -8.05 1.05 17.66
CA SER A 138 -9.27 0.61 16.97
C SER A 138 -9.26 1.01 15.50
N ASP A 139 -9.99 0.28 14.66
CA ASP A 139 -10.06 0.57 13.22
C ASP A 139 -10.64 1.97 12.94
N GLU A 140 -11.63 2.40 13.73
CA GLU A 140 -12.14 3.79 13.71
C GLU A 140 -11.01 4.79 13.93
N CYS A 141 -10.18 4.60 14.95
CA CYS A 141 -9.06 5.52 15.21
C CYS A 141 -7.95 5.45 14.17
N LYS A 142 -7.69 4.26 13.59
CA LYS A 142 -6.73 4.14 12.49
C LYS A 142 -7.18 4.96 11.29
N GLU A 143 -8.45 4.87 10.90
CA GLU A 143 -9.01 5.64 9.78
C GLU A 143 -9.00 7.14 10.09
N VAL A 144 -9.46 7.55 11.28
CA VAL A 144 -9.44 8.97 11.67
C VAL A 144 -8.03 9.54 11.60
N LEU A 145 -7.03 8.87 12.16
CA LEU A 145 -5.66 9.37 12.16
C LEU A 145 -5.02 9.32 10.76
N ARG A 146 -5.33 8.31 9.94
CA ARG A 146 -4.85 8.21 8.56
C ARG A 146 -5.24 9.42 7.73
N TRP A 147 -6.51 9.83 7.81
CA TRP A 147 -7.02 10.99 7.10
C TRP A 147 -6.62 12.32 7.76
N SER A 148 -6.58 12.37 9.08
CA SER A 148 -6.29 13.60 9.82
C SER A 148 -4.84 14.09 9.74
N LEU A 149 -3.92 13.24 9.26
CA LEU A 149 -2.51 13.58 9.05
C LEU A 149 -2.19 13.96 7.60
N THR A 150 -3.20 14.05 6.74
CA THR A 150 -3.10 14.57 5.38
C THR A 150 -3.40 16.07 5.34
N ASP A 151 -3.21 16.70 4.18
CA ASP A 151 -3.58 18.09 3.92
C ASP A 151 -5.05 18.27 3.47
N TYR A 152 -5.90 17.23 3.59
CA TYR A 152 -7.32 17.32 3.21
C TYR A 152 -8.13 18.24 4.13
N LEU A 153 -9.21 18.81 3.58
CA LEU A 153 -10.14 19.64 4.34
C LEU A 153 -10.93 18.80 5.35
N GLN A 154 -11.42 19.44 6.41
CA GLN A 154 -12.19 18.73 7.46
C GLN A 154 -13.47 18.11 6.91
N GLU A 155 -14.08 18.76 5.92
CA GLU A 155 -15.25 18.30 5.19
C GLU A 155 -14.97 17.01 4.43
N ASP A 156 -13.82 16.92 3.74
CA ASP A 156 -13.42 15.73 2.99
C ASP A 156 -13.11 14.57 3.95
N ILE A 157 -12.37 14.85 5.03
CA ILE A 157 -12.07 13.85 6.06
C ILE A 157 -13.37 13.33 6.71
N ALA A 158 -14.35 14.20 6.94
CA ALA A 158 -15.64 13.81 7.49
C ALA A 158 -16.41 12.84 6.58
N VAL A 159 -16.35 13.06 5.26
CA VAL A 159 -16.94 12.15 4.26
C VAL A 159 -16.25 10.79 4.29
N GLU A 160 -14.92 10.77 4.22
CA GLU A 160 -14.14 9.53 4.17
C GLU A 160 -14.24 8.70 5.47
N THR A 161 -14.33 9.38 6.62
CA THR A 161 -14.45 8.72 7.93
C THR A 161 -15.89 8.42 8.33
N ASN A 162 -16.89 8.97 7.61
CA ASN A 162 -18.30 8.96 8.01
C ASN A 162 -18.54 9.55 9.43
N ILE A 163 -17.77 10.58 9.79
CA ILE A 163 -17.87 11.30 11.07
C ILE A 163 -18.30 12.73 10.79
N PRO A 164 -19.35 13.28 11.44
CA PRO A 164 -19.73 14.67 11.24
C PRO A 164 -18.57 15.65 11.51
N VAL A 165 -18.38 16.64 10.64
CA VAL A 165 -17.30 17.64 10.73
C VAL A 165 -17.19 18.26 12.13
N THR A 166 -18.33 18.54 12.78
CA THR A 166 -18.37 19.13 14.13
C THR A 166 -17.84 18.20 15.23
N GLN A 167 -17.84 16.89 15.00
CA GLN A 167 -17.38 15.87 15.96
C GLN A 167 -15.94 15.42 15.70
N LEU A 168 -15.42 15.66 14.49
CA LEU A 168 -14.13 15.19 14.02
C LEU A 168 -12.94 15.64 14.90
N PRO A 169 -12.83 16.91 15.36
CA PRO A 169 -11.72 17.32 16.23
C PRO A 169 -11.69 16.59 17.58
N GLY A 170 -12.87 16.34 18.16
CA GLY A 170 -13.00 15.60 19.42
C GLY A 170 -12.57 14.15 19.25
N LYS A 171 -13.08 13.48 18.20
CA LYS A 171 -12.72 12.10 17.84
C LYS A 171 -11.22 11.96 17.60
N ARG A 172 -10.63 12.87 16.82
CA ARG A 172 -9.19 12.91 16.55
C ARG A 172 -8.37 13.06 17.83
N THR A 173 -8.78 13.96 18.72
CA THR A 173 -8.12 14.14 20.03
C THR A 173 -8.19 12.87 20.88
N THR A 174 -9.33 12.18 20.90
CA THR A 174 -9.45 10.89 21.60
C THR A 174 -8.50 9.84 21.02
N CYS A 175 -8.40 9.74 19.69
CA CYS A 175 -7.50 8.79 19.03
C CYS A 175 -6.02 9.11 19.28
N PHE A 176 -5.62 10.37 19.19
CA PHE A 176 -4.27 10.78 19.58
C PHE A 176 -4.00 10.51 21.06
N ARG A 177 -4.95 10.75 21.95
CA ARG A 177 -4.77 10.44 23.38
C ARG A 177 -4.52 8.96 23.59
N SER A 178 -5.27 8.09 22.92
CA SER A 178 -5.05 6.64 22.98
C SER A 178 -3.66 6.26 22.49
N LEU A 179 -3.24 6.80 21.34
CA LEU A 179 -1.92 6.54 20.77
C LEU A 179 -0.78 7.00 21.68
N PHE A 180 -0.86 8.25 22.16
CA PHE A 180 0.20 8.86 22.96
C PHE A 180 0.27 8.31 24.37
N LYS A 181 -0.85 7.85 24.95
CA LYS A 181 -0.83 7.19 26.26
C LYS A 181 0.15 6.02 26.26
N ASP A 182 0.07 5.14 25.28
CA ASP A 182 0.91 3.93 25.24
C ASP A 182 2.37 4.26 24.88
N ILE A 183 2.59 5.22 23.97
CA ILE A 183 3.93 5.73 23.63
C ILE A 183 4.59 6.38 24.85
N ASP A 184 3.86 7.23 25.58
CA ASP A 184 4.38 7.96 26.73
C ASP A 184 4.71 7.03 27.90
N ILE A 185 3.88 6.00 28.14
CA ILE A 185 4.20 4.93 29.10
C ILE A 185 5.50 4.25 28.72
N LYS A 186 5.67 3.89 27.43
CA LYS A 186 6.87 3.22 26.94
C LYS A 186 8.12 4.08 27.06
N LEU A 187 8.00 5.38 26.80
CA LEU A 187 9.10 6.34 26.84
C LEU A 187 9.30 6.99 28.22
N GLN A 188 8.47 6.65 29.21
CA GLN A 188 8.44 7.29 30.54
C GLN A 188 8.34 8.81 30.44
N ALA A 189 7.52 9.28 29.49
CA ALA A 189 7.38 10.69 29.15
C ALA A 189 6.09 11.28 29.75
N SER A 190 6.09 12.60 29.99
CA SER A 190 4.88 13.31 30.42
C SER A 190 3.92 13.54 29.25
N SER A 191 2.65 13.21 29.44
CA SER A 191 1.59 13.40 28.44
C SER A 191 1.03 14.81 28.44
N LEU A 192 0.56 15.27 27.27
CA LEU A 192 -0.24 16.48 27.15
C LEU A 192 -1.56 16.30 27.92
N SER A 193 -2.05 17.38 28.53
CA SER A 193 -3.43 17.41 29.04
C SER A 193 -4.42 17.26 27.88
N GLU A 194 -5.66 16.84 28.14
CA GLU A 194 -6.69 16.74 27.10
C GLU A 194 -6.89 18.04 26.34
N LYS A 195 -6.87 19.17 27.06
CA LYS A 195 -6.97 20.50 26.46
C LYS A 195 -5.74 20.84 25.62
N ASP A 196 -4.53 20.63 26.16
CA ASP A 196 -3.31 20.97 25.43
C ASP A 196 -3.10 20.07 24.21
N LEU A 197 -3.55 18.81 24.25
CA LEU A 197 -3.55 17.92 23.10
C LEU A 197 -4.46 18.43 21.99
N LEU A 198 -5.70 18.82 22.32
CA LEU A 198 -6.66 19.41 21.38
C LEU A 198 -6.12 20.71 20.78
N ASP A 199 -5.61 21.62 21.63
CA ASP A 199 -5.05 22.90 21.18
C ASP A 199 -3.82 22.67 20.27
N SER A 200 -2.93 21.73 20.64
CA SER A 200 -1.76 21.38 19.82
C SER A 200 -2.16 20.81 18.47
N ASP A 201 -3.14 19.91 18.45
CA ASP A 201 -3.66 19.30 17.23
C ASP A 201 -4.32 20.32 16.30
N ARG A 202 -5.15 21.22 16.84
CA ARG A 202 -5.74 22.32 16.08
C ARG A 202 -4.68 23.29 15.55
N PHE A 203 -3.68 23.62 16.37
CA PHE A 203 -2.58 24.50 15.97
C PHE A 203 -1.77 23.91 14.81
N LEU A 204 -1.36 22.65 14.92
CA LEU A 204 -0.55 21.95 13.92
C LEU A 204 -1.32 21.67 12.63
N SER A 205 -2.64 21.47 12.71
CA SER A 205 -3.50 21.23 11.55
C SER A 205 -4.06 22.52 10.93
N GLY A 206 -3.63 23.70 11.39
CA GLY A 206 -4.07 24.99 10.83
C GLY A 206 -5.52 25.39 11.15
N GLN A 207 -6.13 24.81 12.18
CA GLN A 207 -7.56 24.97 12.53
C GLN A 207 -7.83 26.00 13.62
N MET A 208 -6.81 26.79 14.00
CA MET A 208 -6.96 27.91 14.91
C MET A 208 -7.15 29.19 14.12
N GLY A 209 -8.16 29.99 14.50
CA GLY A 209 -8.28 31.36 14.00
C GLY A 209 -7.10 32.23 14.45
N GLU A 210 -6.90 33.40 13.84
CA GLU A 210 -5.73 34.25 14.12
C GLU A 210 -5.55 34.59 15.61
N ALA A 211 -6.65 34.92 16.29
CA ALA A 211 -6.63 35.25 17.72
C ALA A 211 -6.22 34.05 18.59
N GLU A 212 -6.77 32.87 18.30
CA GLU A 212 -6.42 31.62 19.01
C GLU A 212 -4.96 31.23 18.75
N LYS A 213 -4.52 31.31 17.49
CA LYS A 213 -3.14 31.01 17.10
C LYS A 213 -2.16 31.94 17.82
N LYS A 214 -2.46 33.24 17.90
CA LYS A 214 -1.63 34.21 18.63
C LYS A 214 -1.57 33.90 20.13
N ALA A 215 -2.71 33.57 20.75
CA ALA A 215 -2.77 33.22 22.16
C ALA A 215 -1.99 31.92 22.47
N PHE A 216 -2.16 30.88 21.65
CA PHE A 216 -1.45 29.62 21.83
C PHE A 216 0.05 29.77 21.58
N THR A 217 0.47 30.57 20.59
CA THR A 217 1.89 30.87 20.36
C THR A 217 2.52 31.57 21.57
N ALA A 218 1.81 32.51 22.19
CA ALA A 218 2.29 33.16 23.42
C ALA A 218 2.44 32.17 24.59
N ARG A 219 1.51 31.21 24.72
CA ARG A 219 1.64 30.11 25.71
C ARG A 219 2.86 29.24 25.45
N LEU A 220 3.10 28.83 24.19
CA LEU A 220 4.28 28.05 23.83
C LEU A 220 5.59 28.78 24.20
N GLN A 221 5.65 30.11 23.99
CA GLN A 221 6.82 30.90 24.37
C GLN A 221 7.03 30.99 25.89
N ALA A 222 5.94 31.04 26.67
CA ALA A 222 6.01 31.14 28.13
C ALA A 222 6.27 29.79 28.82
N GLU A 223 5.74 28.70 28.26
CA GLU A 223 5.73 27.37 28.87
C GLU A 223 6.71 26.42 28.15
N VAL A 224 7.95 26.34 28.64
CA VAL A 224 9.00 25.49 28.04
C VAL A 224 8.59 24.01 27.97
N SER A 225 7.93 23.50 29.00
CA SER A 225 7.47 22.11 29.05
C SER A 225 6.40 21.82 27.98
N LEU A 226 5.42 22.71 27.83
CA LEU A 226 4.40 22.60 26.79
C LEU A 226 5.05 22.63 25.40
N THR A 227 5.98 23.55 25.14
CA THR A 227 6.71 23.59 23.87
C THR A 227 7.43 22.29 23.54
N GLN A 228 8.09 21.67 24.53
CA GLN A 228 8.75 20.40 24.32
C GLN A 228 7.75 19.27 24.02
N GLN A 229 6.62 19.24 24.71
CA GLN A 229 5.55 18.27 24.48
C GLN A 229 4.89 18.44 23.10
N VAL A 230 4.59 19.67 22.68
CA VAL A 230 4.04 19.96 21.34
C VAL A 230 5.03 19.58 20.24
N LYS A 231 6.33 19.87 20.41
CA LYS A 231 7.36 19.41 19.46
C LYS A 231 7.42 17.89 19.36
N ARG A 232 7.33 17.17 20.49
CA ARG A 232 7.29 15.70 20.48
C ARG A 232 6.04 15.18 19.78
N PHE A 233 4.88 15.79 20.07
CA PHE A 233 3.61 15.47 19.45
C PHE A 233 3.69 15.63 17.92
N ASP A 234 4.20 16.76 17.44
CA ASP A 234 4.40 17.05 16.02
C ASP A 234 5.35 16.05 15.33
N ILE A 235 6.51 15.75 15.95
CA ILE A 235 7.45 14.77 15.40
C ILE A 235 6.79 13.40 15.23
N ILE A 236 6.05 12.91 16.23
CA ILE A 236 5.38 11.61 16.15
C ILE A 236 4.29 11.62 15.06
N ARG A 237 3.52 12.70 14.93
CA ARG A 237 2.54 12.85 13.84
C ARG A 237 3.20 12.76 12.47
N GLN A 238 4.29 13.49 12.27
CA GLN A 238 5.02 13.52 11.00
C GLN A 238 5.63 12.16 10.65
N LEU A 239 6.22 11.47 11.64
CA LEU A 239 6.77 10.13 11.44
C LEU A 239 5.66 9.11 11.14
N LEU A 240 4.52 9.23 11.80
CA LEU A 240 3.39 8.35 11.53
C LEU A 240 2.82 8.58 10.13
N ALA A 241 2.66 9.85 9.72
CA ALA A 241 2.16 10.23 8.40
C ALA A 241 2.96 9.59 7.26
N GLN A 242 4.30 9.53 7.40
CA GLN A 242 5.20 8.85 6.45
C GLN A 242 4.84 7.37 6.23
N LYS A 243 4.22 6.70 7.21
CA LYS A 243 3.85 5.28 7.11
C LYS A 243 2.38 5.04 6.76
N ILE A 244 1.47 5.90 7.19
CA ILE A 244 0.03 5.60 7.13
C ILE A 244 -0.73 6.41 6.07
N CYS A 245 -0.25 7.60 5.72
CA CYS A 245 -0.90 8.43 4.70
C CYS A 245 -0.58 7.91 3.30
N SER A 246 -1.44 8.22 2.33
CA SER A 246 -1.18 7.95 0.92
C SER A 246 0.04 8.74 0.44
N ASP A 247 1.01 8.04 -0.16
CA ASP A 247 2.24 8.65 -0.67
C ASP A 247 2.71 7.80 -1.85
N THR A 248 2.46 8.29 -3.07
CA THR A 248 2.80 7.58 -4.31
C THR A 248 4.30 7.34 -4.44
N ASP A 249 5.12 8.30 -4.01
CA ASP A 249 6.57 8.19 -4.06
C ASP A 249 7.06 7.06 -3.14
N ARG A 250 6.53 7.01 -1.92
CA ARG A 250 6.82 5.93 -0.97
C ARG A 250 6.38 4.58 -1.54
N ASP A 251 5.17 4.50 -2.08
CA ASP A 251 4.62 3.24 -2.56
C ASP A 251 5.43 2.71 -3.76
N GLU A 252 5.92 3.60 -4.64
CA GLU A 252 6.81 3.27 -5.75
C GLU A 252 8.16 2.71 -5.26
N ILE A 253 8.86 3.42 -4.36
CA ILE A 253 10.15 2.93 -3.84
C ILE A 253 10.00 1.61 -3.07
N GLN A 254 8.90 1.45 -2.31
CA GLN A 254 8.61 0.20 -1.61
C GLN A 254 8.42 -0.95 -2.59
N HIS A 255 7.70 -0.72 -3.69
CA HIS A 255 7.51 -1.75 -4.73
C HIS A 255 8.84 -2.11 -5.41
N LEU A 256 9.68 -1.13 -5.72
CA LEU A 256 11.01 -1.37 -6.29
C LEU A 256 11.87 -2.21 -5.33
N LEU A 257 12.02 -1.78 -4.08
CA LEU A 257 12.79 -2.51 -3.08
C LEU A 257 12.25 -3.93 -2.85
N PHE A 258 10.93 -4.10 -2.78
CA PHE A 258 10.31 -5.42 -2.65
C PHE A 258 10.65 -6.33 -3.84
N THR A 259 10.61 -5.81 -5.06
CA THR A 259 10.95 -6.55 -6.28
C THR A 259 12.41 -7.01 -6.25
N HIS A 260 13.35 -6.11 -5.95
CA HIS A 260 14.78 -6.45 -5.85
C HIS A 260 15.08 -7.38 -4.67
N ARG A 261 14.44 -7.17 -3.52
CA ARG A 261 14.54 -8.07 -2.36
C ARG A 261 14.17 -9.50 -2.74
N ASN A 262 13.06 -9.69 -3.44
CA ASN A 262 12.62 -11.02 -3.87
C ASN A 262 13.58 -11.66 -4.87
N ALA A 263 14.15 -10.88 -5.79
CA ALA A 263 15.15 -11.37 -6.74
C ALA A 263 16.47 -11.79 -6.04
N TRP A 264 16.95 -10.98 -5.10
CA TRP A 264 18.28 -11.14 -4.46
C TRP A 264 18.30 -12.10 -3.27
N TYR A 265 17.23 -12.11 -2.48
CA TYR A 265 17.13 -12.92 -1.27
C TYR A 265 16.22 -14.15 -1.44
N ALA A 266 15.84 -14.49 -2.68
CA ALA A 266 15.17 -15.75 -2.98
C ALA A 266 15.92 -16.90 -2.28
N LEU A 267 15.18 -17.67 -1.48
CA LEU A 267 15.67 -18.91 -0.92
C LEU A 267 15.90 -19.86 -2.10
N LYS A 268 17.15 -19.98 -2.59
CA LYS A 268 17.54 -21.15 -3.37
C LYS A 268 17.44 -22.34 -2.40
N ASP A 269 16.35 -23.06 -2.50
CA ASP A 269 16.04 -24.20 -1.66
C ASP A 269 17.03 -25.33 -1.97
N ASN A 270 18.16 -25.34 -1.26
CA ASN A 270 19.19 -26.37 -1.34
C ASN A 270 19.33 -27.12 -0.01
N SER A 271 18.34 -27.04 0.89
CA SER A 271 18.37 -27.78 2.16
C SER A 271 17.45 -28.99 2.11
N VAL A 272 18.04 -30.18 2.01
CA VAL A 272 17.35 -31.45 2.25
C VAL A 272 17.01 -31.53 3.74
N ILE A 273 15.80 -31.10 4.13
CA ILE A 273 15.27 -31.24 5.50
C ILE A 273 13.95 -32.04 5.42
N PRO A 274 13.72 -33.03 6.31
CA PRO A 274 12.61 -33.97 6.15
C PRO A 274 11.23 -33.30 6.31
N ILE A 275 10.50 -33.31 5.19
CA ILE A 275 9.17 -32.73 4.92
C ILE A 275 8.09 -33.00 5.98
N ARG A 276 8.23 -34.06 6.78
CA ARG A 276 7.18 -34.54 7.69
C ARG A 276 6.74 -33.54 8.77
N ASN A 277 7.67 -32.75 9.31
CA ASN A 277 7.35 -31.82 10.41
C ASN A 277 6.71 -30.52 9.90
N TYR A 278 7.04 -30.09 8.67
CA TYR A 278 6.42 -28.94 8.04
C TYR A 278 5.03 -29.24 7.52
N VAL A 279 4.75 -30.46 7.04
CA VAL A 279 3.39 -30.83 6.60
C VAL A 279 2.38 -30.71 7.74
N ILE A 280 2.75 -31.12 8.96
CA ILE A 280 1.85 -31.03 10.13
C ILE A 280 1.62 -29.57 10.54
N LEU A 281 2.68 -28.76 10.60
CA LEU A 281 2.56 -27.35 10.97
C LEU A 281 1.85 -26.51 9.91
N THR A 282 2.14 -26.75 8.63
CA THR A 282 1.45 -26.09 7.50
C THR A 282 0.00 -26.52 7.40
N ALA A 283 -0.34 -27.80 7.68
CA ALA A 283 -1.73 -28.24 7.75
C ALA A 283 -2.49 -27.56 8.90
N MET A 284 -1.87 -27.36 10.06
CA MET A 284 -2.47 -26.65 11.19
C MET A 284 -2.71 -25.17 10.89
N ILE A 285 -1.73 -24.49 10.28
CA ILE A 285 -1.84 -23.08 9.87
C ILE A 285 -2.88 -22.94 8.74
N ALA A 286 -2.88 -23.84 7.76
CA ALA A 286 -3.85 -23.85 6.68
C ALA A 286 -5.28 -24.12 7.19
N ALA A 287 -5.45 -25.02 8.16
CA ALA A 287 -6.75 -25.27 8.79
C ALA A 287 -7.23 -24.05 9.60
N ALA A 288 -6.34 -23.41 10.37
CA ALA A 288 -6.66 -22.19 11.09
C ALA A 288 -7.01 -21.04 10.13
N MET A 289 -6.23 -20.84 9.05
CA MET A 289 -6.53 -19.86 8.00
C MET A 289 -7.83 -20.17 7.28
N ALA A 290 -8.13 -21.44 6.98
CA ALA A 290 -9.37 -21.84 6.33
C ALA A 290 -10.58 -21.53 7.23
N ILE A 291 -10.46 -21.78 8.55
CA ILE A 291 -11.49 -21.41 9.53
C ILE A 291 -11.64 -19.89 9.63
N LEU A 292 -10.53 -19.15 9.64
CA LEU A 292 -10.52 -17.69 9.74
C LEU A 292 -11.08 -17.03 8.48
N LEU A 293 -10.81 -17.59 7.30
CA LEU A 293 -11.39 -17.18 6.01
C LEU A 293 -12.86 -17.57 5.89
N TYR A 294 -13.29 -18.67 6.53
CA TYR A 294 -14.69 -19.10 6.56
C TYR A 294 -15.56 -18.21 7.47
N ILE A 295 -14.97 -17.59 8.50
CA ILE A 295 -15.70 -16.79 9.51
C ILE A 295 -15.57 -15.27 9.28
N SER A 296 -14.56 -14.79 8.54
CA SER A 296 -14.28 -13.35 8.38
C SER A 296 -15.12 -12.66 7.28
N PRO A 297 -15.74 -11.49 7.53
CA PRO A 297 -16.71 -10.86 6.64
C PRO A 297 -16.10 -9.97 5.55
N TRP A 298 -14.87 -10.26 5.08
CA TRP A 298 -14.26 -9.55 3.96
C TRP A 298 -14.62 -10.24 2.65
N ARG A 299 -15.78 -9.90 2.07
CA ARG A 299 -16.15 -10.42 0.74
C ARG A 299 -15.13 -9.90 -0.29
N LYS A 300 -14.27 -10.79 -0.80
CA LYS A 300 -13.55 -10.58 -2.06
C LYS A 300 -14.54 -9.97 -3.06
N ASN A 301 -14.21 -8.84 -3.68
CA ASN A 301 -15.04 -8.27 -4.72
C ASN A 301 -14.85 -9.09 -6.02
N ILE A 302 -15.44 -10.30 -6.04
CA ILE A 302 -15.33 -11.29 -7.11
C ILE A 302 -15.68 -10.62 -8.44
N TYR A 303 -16.69 -9.74 -8.47
CA TYR A 303 -17.07 -8.97 -9.66
C TYR A 303 -15.87 -8.28 -10.35
N ARG A 304 -15.03 -7.54 -9.60
CA ARG A 304 -13.89 -6.80 -10.19
C ARG A 304 -12.81 -7.71 -10.79
N GLN A 305 -12.71 -8.97 -10.36
CA GLN A 305 -11.74 -9.92 -10.91
C GLN A 305 -12.14 -10.45 -12.29
N PHE A 306 -13.42 -10.38 -12.63
CA PHE A 306 -13.97 -10.98 -13.86
C PHE A 306 -14.54 -9.93 -14.83
N ALA A 307 -14.81 -8.70 -14.38
CA ALA A 307 -15.44 -7.64 -15.19
C ALA A 307 -14.47 -6.87 -16.12
N SER A 308 -13.14 -7.07 -16.04
CA SER A 308 -12.20 -6.36 -16.91
C SER A 308 -12.26 -6.91 -18.34
N THR A 309 -12.70 -6.08 -19.29
CA THR A 309 -12.60 -6.37 -20.72
C THR A 309 -12.33 -5.09 -21.48
N GLU A 310 -11.27 -5.11 -22.27
CA GLU A 310 -11.02 -4.07 -23.27
C GLU A 310 -11.97 -4.27 -24.45
N MET A 311 -12.37 -3.15 -25.06
CA MET A 311 -13.18 -3.17 -26.25
C MET A 311 -12.39 -3.76 -27.43
N GLN A 312 -12.93 -4.84 -28.00
CA GLN A 312 -12.36 -5.51 -29.17
C GLN A 312 -12.82 -4.80 -30.43
N ILE A 313 -11.90 -4.61 -31.36
CA ILE A 313 -12.16 -3.97 -32.66
C ILE A 313 -12.57 -5.07 -33.65
N PRO A 314 -13.81 -5.08 -34.17
CA PRO A 314 -14.21 -6.06 -35.17
C PRO A 314 -13.56 -5.74 -36.52
N ASP A 315 -13.10 -6.78 -37.23
CA ASP A 315 -12.50 -6.68 -38.57
C ASP A 315 -13.52 -6.35 -39.68
N ILE A 316 -14.82 -6.29 -39.34
CA ILE A 316 -15.91 -6.01 -40.27
C ILE A 316 -16.28 -4.53 -40.17
N ASP A 317 -16.05 -3.76 -41.25
CA ASP A 317 -16.30 -2.31 -41.29
C ASP A 317 -17.72 -1.91 -40.87
N SER A 318 -18.73 -2.73 -41.19
CA SER A 318 -20.13 -2.47 -40.82
C SER A 318 -20.44 -2.60 -39.32
N LEU A 319 -19.54 -3.21 -38.56
CA LEU A 319 -19.64 -3.40 -37.09
C LEU A 319 -18.65 -2.51 -36.33
N ARG A 320 -17.77 -1.79 -37.04
CA ARG A 320 -16.74 -0.94 -36.43
C ARG A 320 -17.37 0.17 -35.60
N LEU A 321 -16.86 0.34 -34.39
CA LEU A 321 -17.26 1.39 -33.45
C LEU A 321 -16.41 2.64 -33.67
N PRO A 322 -16.92 3.85 -33.37
CA PRO A 322 -16.12 5.07 -33.38
C PRO A 322 -14.92 4.95 -32.46
N GLU A 323 -13.75 5.43 -32.88
CA GLU A 323 -12.51 5.41 -32.07
C GLU A 323 -12.71 6.11 -30.72
N GLU A 324 -13.51 7.16 -30.69
CA GLU A 324 -13.90 7.87 -29.47
C GLU A 324 -14.60 6.94 -28.45
N ALA A 325 -15.55 6.10 -28.90
CA ALA A 325 -16.26 5.18 -28.02
C ALA A 325 -15.34 4.08 -27.47
N ILE A 326 -14.38 3.63 -28.28
CA ILE A 326 -13.36 2.64 -27.88
C ILE A 326 -12.44 3.22 -26.80
N LEU A 327 -11.93 4.43 -27.02
CA LEU A 327 -11.03 5.12 -26.08
C LEU A 327 -11.73 5.40 -24.75
N GLN A 328 -12.93 5.98 -24.79
CA GLN A 328 -13.73 6.26 -23.60
C GLN A 328 -13.99 4.98 -22.77
N PHE A 329 -14.37 3.89 -23.43
CA PHE A 329 -14.64 2.64 -22.75
C PHE A 329 -13.38 2.04 -22.11
N ASN A 330 -12.26 2.02 -22.84
CA ASN A 330 -11.00 1.44 -22.36
C ASN A 330 -10.33 2.28 -21.26
N HIS A 331 -10.62 3.58 -21.19
CA HIS A 331 -10.19 4.45 -20.08
C HIS A 331 -11.10 4.39 -18.85
N GLY A 332 -12.26 3.73 -18.94
CA GLY A 332 -13.23 3.61 -17.85
C GLY A 332 -14.24 4.77 -17.78
N ASP A 333 -14.27 5.65 -18.78
CA ASP A 333 -15.22 6.77 -18.90
C ASP A 333 -16.60 6.25 -19.36
N PHE A 334 -17.23 5.39 -18.55
CA PHE A 334 -18.40 4.62 -18.97
C PHE A 334 -19.62 5.47 -19.29
N ASN A 335 -19.78 6.64 -18.64
CA ASN A 335 -20.85 7.58 -18.95
C ASN A 335 -20.74 8.06 -20.41
N ASP A 336 -19.57 8.56 -20.80
CA ASP A 336 -19.31 9.07 -22.15
C ASP A 336 -19.33 7.94 -23.18
N ALA A 337 -18.73 6.79 -22.84
CA ALA A 337 -18.78 5.60 -23.68
C ALA A 337 -20.23 5.18 -23.98
N SER A 338 -21.10 5.12 -22.97
CA SER A 338 -22.51 4.74 -23.15
C SER A 338 -23.27 5.75 -24.03
N PHE A 339 -22.95 7.05 -23.92
CA PHE A 339 -23.52 8.10 -24.76
C PHE A 339 -23.10 7.94 -26.23
N SER A 340 -21.80 7.72 -26.47
CA SER A 340 -21.25 7.47 -27.81
C SER A 340 -21.84 6.21 -28.44
N LEU A 341 -21.95 5.12 -27.68
CA LEU A 341 -22.54 3.86 -28.13
C LEU A 341 -24.05 3.97 -28.39
N ASN A 342 -24.76 4.83 -27.64
CA ASN A 342 -26.16 5.12 -27.90
C ASN A 342 -26.36 5.81 -29.26
N LYS A 343 -25.48 6.75 -29.64
CA LYS A 343 -25.51 7.38 -30.98
C LYS A 343 -25.34 6.35 -32.09
N VAL A 344 -24.42 5.38 -31.91
CA VAL A 344 -24.23 4.29 -32.87
C VAL A 344 -25.52 3.48 -33.03
N LEU A 345 -26.19 3.16 -31.93
CA LEU A 345 -27.44 2.38 -31.94
C LEU A 345 -28.65 3.15 -32.48
N GLN A 346 -28.64 4.49 -32.43
CA GLN A 346 -29.65 5.32 -33.09
C GLN A 346 -29.53 5.24 -34.62
N GLY A 347 -28.30 5.23 -35.15
CA GLY A 347 -28.05 5.12 -36.60
C GLY A 347 -28.11 3.68 -37.11
N ASN A 348 -27.70 2.70 -36.30
CA ASN A 348 -27.72 1.29 -36.62
C ASN A 348 -28.19 0.46 -35.40
N PRO A 349 -29.52 0.31 -35.20
CA PRO A 349 -30.06 -0.50 -34.11
C PRO A 349 -29.67 -1.98 -34.18
N GLY A 350 -29.14 -2.47 -35.30
CA GLY A 350 -28.67 -3.84 -35.46
C GLY A 350 -27.22 -4.07 -35.01
N ASN A 351 -26.47 -3.04 -34.63
CA ASN A 351 -25.07 -3.18 -34.26
C ASN A 351 -24.92 -3.88 -32.90
N LEU A 352 -24.61 -5.17 -32.93
CA LEU A 352 -24.50 -6.02 -31.74
C LEU A 352 -23.26 -5.69 -30.89
N TYR A 353 -22.17 -5.21 -31.49
CA TYR A 353 -20.98 -4.75 -30.75
C TYR A 353 -21.29 -3.49 -29.94
N ALA A 354 -21.95 -2.52 -30.57
CA ALA A 354 -22.37 -1.30 -29.89
C ALA A 354 -23.33 -1.61 -28.74
N ARG A 355 -24.28 -2.54 -28.96
CA ARG A 355 -25.23 -2.98 -27.93
C ARG A 355 -24.54 -3.72 -26.78
N PHE A 356 -23.62 -4.64 -27.10
CA PHE A 356 -22.88 -5.40 -26.10
C PHE A 356 -22.07 -4.49 -25.18
N TYR A 357 -21.24 -3.60 -25.75
CA TYR A 357 -20.42 -2.69 -24.97
C TYR A 357 -21.23 -1.61 -24.24
N ARG A 358 -22.39 -1.18 -24.78
CA ARG A 358 -23.29 -0.29 -24.04
C ARG A 358 -23.86 -1.02 -22.82
N GLY A 359 -24.20 -2.30 -22.97
CA GLY A 359 -24.62 -3.15 -21.87
C GLY A 359 -23.57 -3.22 -20.74
N ILE A 360 -22.29 -3.35 -21.08
CA ILE A 360 -21.20 -3.35 -20.07
C ILE A 360 -21.02 -1.95 -19.45
N ALA A 361 -21.03 -0.89 -20.25
CA ALA A 361 -20.90 0.48 -19.73
C ALA A 361 -22.04 0.83 -18.76
N LEU A 362 -23.28 0.41 -19.07
CA LEU A 362 -24.44 0.56 -18.20
C LEU A 362 -24.31 -0.28 -16.92
N LEU A 363 -23.71 -1.47 -17.01
CA LEU A 363 -23.45 -2.32 -15.86
C LEU A 363 -22.45 -1.68 -14.89
N GLU A 364 -21.40 -1.03 -15.40
CA GLU A 364 -20.43 -0.28 -14.61
C GLU A 364 -21.02 0.99 -13.98
N GLN A 365 -22.01 1.61 -14.62
CA GLN A 365 -22.79 2.74 -14.09
C GLN A 365 -23.90 2.33 -13.10
N ASP A 366 -23.96 1.06 -12.66
CA ASP A 366 -25.02 0.52 -11.81
C ASP A 366 -26.45 0.58 -12.41
N GLN A 367 -26.57 0.78 -13.73
CA GLN A 367 -27.84 0.76 -14.46
C GLN A 367 -28.23 -0.67 -14.88
N LEU A 368 -28.39 -1.55 -13.89
CA LEU A 368 -28.45 -3.00 -14.09
C LEU A 368 -29.58 -3.46 -15.01
N GLN A 369 -30.78 -2.89 -14.91
CA GLN A 369 -31.90 -3.29 -15.76
C GLN A 369 -31.67 -2.94 -17.24
N ALA A 370 -31.13 -1.75 -17.51
CA ALA A 370 -30.80 -1.32 -18.87
C ALA A 370 -29.67 -2.18 -19.45
N ALA A 371 -28.63 -2.45 -18.65
CA ALA A 371 -27.54 -3.34 -19.01
C ALA A 371 -28.03 -4.75 -19.40
N ARG A 372 -28.89 -5.35 -18.56
CA ARG A 372 -29.48 -6.67 -18.82
C ARG A 372 -30.31 -6.69 -20.09
N THR A 373 -31.05 -5.62 -20.39
CA THR A 373 -31.84 -5.53 -21.62
C THR A 373 -30.95 -5.60 -22.87
N ASP A 374 -29.83 -4.87 -22.86
CA ASP A 374 -28.87 -4.90 -23.96
C ASP A 374 -28.18 -6.26 -24.09
N LEU A 375 -27.71 -6.81 -22.96
CA LEU A 375 -27.01 -8.10 -22.93
C LEU A 375 -27.92 -9.27 -23.35
N LEU A 376 -29.20 -9.26 -22.93
CA LEU A 376 -30.17 -10.27 -23.35
C LEU A 376 -30.38 -10.26 -24.87
N THR A 377 -30.49 -9.06 -25.45
CA THR A 377 -30.66 -8.90 -26.90
C THR A 377 -29.44 -9.45 -27.67
N VAL A 378 -28.22 -9.24 -27.16
CA VAL A 378 -27.00 -9.80 -27.76
C VAL A 378 -26.97 -11.32 -27.59
N TYR A 379 -27.34 -11.84 -26.42
CA TYR A 379 -27.41 -13.29 -26.17
C TYR A 379 -28.38 -14.02 -27.12
N ASP A 380 -29.53 -13.41 -27.42
CA ASP A 380 -30.55 -14.01 -28.29
C ASP A 380 -30.17 -13.99 -29.78
N SER A 381 -29.23 -13.13 -30.18
CA SER A 381 -28.86 -12.87 -31.59
C SER A 381 -27.98 -13.93 -32.26
N ARG A 382 -27.52 -14.97 -31.53
CA ARG A 382 -26.61 -16.04 -32.02
C ARG A 382 -25.29 -15.53 -32.64
N SER A 383 -24.82 -14.32 -32.29
CA SER A 383 -23.50 -13.81 -32.67
C SER A 383 -22.35 -14.43 -31.87
N ASP A 384 -21.11 -14.19 -32.29
CA ASP A 384 -19.90 -14.58 -31.55
C ASP A 384 -19.84 -13.98 -30.12
N LEU A 385 -20.48 -12.83 -29.90
CA LEU A 385 -20.59 -12.19 -28.58
C LEU A 385 -21.64 -12.83 -27.66
N ARG A 386 -22.39 -13.83 -28.13
CA ARG A 386 -23.51 -14.43 -27.38
C ARG A 386 -23.09 -14.90 -25.99
N TYR A 387 -21.99 -15.63 -25.91
CA TYR A 387 -21.54 -16.20 -24.64
C TYR A 387 -20.85 -15.17 -23.75
N ASP A 388 -20.25 -14.13 -24.32
CA ASP A 388 -19.76 -12.99 -23.54
C ASP A 388 -20.94 -12.19 -22.95
N ALA A 389 -22.02 -12.02 -23.70
CA ALA A 389 -23.24 -11.39 -23.19
C ALA A 389 -23.88 -12.21 -22.05
N ALA A 390 -23.91 -13.54 -22.17
CA ALA A 390 -24.34 -14.41 -21.06
C ALA A 390 -23.43 -14.29 -19.82
N PHE A 391 -22.12 -14.14 -20.01
CA PHE A 391 -21.16 -13.99 -18.93
C PHE A 391 -21.35 -12.66 -18.20
N TYR A 392 -21.47 -11.54 -18.93
CA TYR A 392 -21.74 -10.23 -18.33
C TYR A 392 -23.14 -10.13 -17.71
N MET A 393 -24.12 -10.86 -18.26
CA MET A 393 -25.43 -11.01 -17.63
C MET A 393 -25.29 -11.71 -16.27
N ALA A 394 -24.48 -12.77 -16.15
CA ALA A 394 -24.20 -13.41 -14.88
C ALA A 394 -23.51 -12.45 -13.87
N LEU A 395 -22.52 -11.68 -14.33
CA LEU A 395 -21.85 -10.66 -13.51
C LEU A 395 -22.82 -9.61 -12.99
N SER A 396 -23.84 -9.24 -13.77
CA SER A 396 -24.87 -8.32 -13.30
C SER A 396 -25.67 -8.85 -12.11
N TYR A 397 -25.96 -10.15 -12.06
CA TYR A 397 -26.65 -10.79 -10.93
C TYR A 397 -25.71 -10.98 -9.74
N LEU A 398 -24.43 -11.24 -10.00
CA LEU A 398 -23.40 -11.29 -8.97
C LEU A 398 -23.26 -9.95 -8.24
N LYS A 399 -23.34 -8.83 -8.98
CA LYS A 399 -23.28 -7.47 -8.43
C LYS A 399 -24.44 -7.15 -7.47
N GLU A 400 -25.62 -7.75 -7.70
CA GLU A 400 -26.78 -7.67 -6.78
C GLU A 400 -26.76 -8.72 -5.66
N GLY A 401 -25.71 -9.55 -5.57
CA GLY A 401 -25.66 -10.66 -4.61
C GLY A 401 -26.59 -11.84 -4.94
N GLN A 402 -27.20 -11.86 -6.13
CA GLN A 402 -28.10 -12.93 -6.59
C GLN A 402 -27.32 -14.12 -7.16
N LYS A 403 -26.68 -14.86 -6.24
CA LYS A 403 -25.79 -15.99 -6.56
C LYS A 403 -26.44 -17.07 -7.45
N GLN A 404 -27.70 -17.42 -7.19
CA GLN A 404 -28.40 -18.44 -7.98
C GLN A 404 -28.62 -17.99 -9.43
N SER A 405 -29.11 -16.77 -9.64
CA SER A 405 -29.32 -16.22 -10.98
C SER A 405 -28.02 -16.03 -11.75
N CYS A 406 -26.92 -15.73 -11.05
CA CYS A 406 -25.58 -15.74 -11.63
C CYS A 406 -25.23 -17.15 -12.16
N LEU A 407 -25.37 -18.19 -11.33
CA LEU A 407 -25.11 -19.58 -11.73
C LEU A 407 -26.00 -20.03 -12.90
N ASP A 408 -27.29 -19.69 -12.87
CA ASP A 408 -28.24 -20.04 -13.94
C ASP A 408 -27.81 -19.46 -15.30
N TRP A 409 -27.17 -18.29 -15.32
CA TRP A 409 -26.63 -17.68 -16.54
C TRP A 409 -25.29 -18.28 -16.96
N LEU A 410 -24.40 -18.60 -16.00
CA LEU A 410 -23.12 -19.26 -16.29
C LEU A 410 -23.33 -20.65 -16.90
N LEU A 411 -24.32 -21.40 -16.44
CA LEU A 411 -24.66 -22.73 -16.96
C LEU A 411 -25.23 -22.71 -18.39
N LYS A 412 -25.58 -21.55 -18.94
CA LYS A 412 -26.01 -21.41 -20.34
C LYS A 412 -24.84 -21.32 -21.33
N ILE A 413 -23.60 -21.18 -20.83
CA ILE A 413 -22.40 -21.08 -21.66
C ILE A 413 -21.81 -22.48 -21.85
N PRO A 414 -21.75 -23.02 -23.08
CA PRO A 414 -21.29 -24.38 -23.33
C PRO A 414 -19.76 -24.50 -23.23
N ALA A 415 -19.29 -25.73 -23.07
CA ALA A 415 -17.87 -26.01 -22.81
C ALA A 415 -16.91 -25.66 -23.96
N ASP A 416 -17.44 -25.51 -25.17
CA ASP A 416 -16.72 -25.11 -26.38
C ASP A 416 -16.70 -23.59 -26.60
N ALA A 417 -17.37 -22.79 -25.75
CA ALA A 417 -17.35 -21.34 -25.86
C ALA A 417 -15.96 -20.76 -25.55
N PRO A 418 -15.48 -19.73 -26.29
CA PRO A 418 -14.16 -19.13 -26.07
C PRO A 418 -13.93 -18.62 -24.64
N ASN A 419 -15.00 -18.15 -23.97
CA ASN A 419 -14.94 -17.63 -22.62
C ASN A 419 -15.22 -18.67 -21.52
N TYR A 420 -15.42 -19.94 -21.87
CA TYR A 420 -15.71 -21.01 -20.91
C TYR A 420 -14.65 -21.19 -19.80
N PRO A 421 -13.34 -20.99 -20.04
CA PRO A 421 -12.36 -21.00 -18.94
C PRO A 421 -12.64 -19.93 -17.86
N LYS A 422 -13.16 -18.75 -18.26
CA LYS A 422 -13.58 -17.71 -17.30
C LYS A 422 -14.83 -18.14 -16.52
N VAL A 423 -15.75 -18.85 -17.18
CA VAL A 423 -16.96 -19.41 -16.57
C VAL A 423 -16.62 -20.42 -15.48
N GLN A 424 -15.74 -21.39 -15.76
CA GLN A 424 -15.33 -22.41 -14.80
C GLN A 424 -14.71 -21.77 -13.56
N LYS A 425 -13.79 -20.82 -13.77
CA LYS A 425 -13.14 -20.09 -12.69
C LYS A 425 -14.13 -19.28 -11.85
N LEU A 426 -15.13 -18.64 -12.47
CA LEU A 426 -16.16 -17.92 -11.72
C LEU A 426 -17.07 -18.87 -10.94
N ILE A 427 -17.47 -20.00 -11.51
CA ILE A 427 -18.26 -21.03 -10.79
C ILE A 427 -17.49 -21.57 -9.58
N GLU A 428 -16.17 -21.75 -9.70
CA GLU A 428 -15.30 -22.16 -8.59
C GLU A 428 -15.24 -21.11 -7.48
N GLU A 429 -15.07 -19.83 -7.81
CA GLU A 429 -15.08 -18.73 -6.82
C GLU A 429 -16.46 -18.51 -6.19
N LEU A 430 -17.53 -18.98 -6.85
CA LEU A 430 -18.88 -18.98 -6.31
C LEU A 430 -19.18 -20.19 -5.43
N LYS A 431 -18.34 -21.23 -5.33
CA LYS A 431 -18.57 -22.34 -4.39
C LYS A 431 -18.21 -21.90 -2.98
#